data_AF-A0A1I6MM61-F1
#
_entry.id   AF-A0A1I6MM61-F1
#
_cell.length_a   1.000
_cell.length_b   1.000
_cell.length_c   1.000
_cell.angle_alpha   90.00
_cell.angle_beta   90.00
_cell.angle_gamma   90.00
#
_symmetry.space_group_name_H-M   'P 1'
#
loop_
_entity.id
_entity.type
_entity.pdbx_description
1 polymer ?
#
loop_
_entity_poly.entity_id
_entity_poly.type
_entity_poly.pdbx_seq_one_letter_code
_entity_poly.pdbx_strand_id
1 'polypeptide(L)'
;MSDVIEFLEKMGRDAQLRHASSEDMELALDDAQIDAPLSSAILARDISALYDLLQLQPMFATQMEPGEEEEAPSREEEPGKEEEDAPSQDVRLANSRLATVAP
;
A
#
# COMPACT_ATOMS: atom_id res chain seq x y z
N MET A 1 2.99 -25.95 -6.95
CA MET A 1 3.78 -25.11 -6.03
C MET A 1 3.93 -25.88 -4.73
N SER A 2 4.37 -25.29 -3.62
CA SER A 2 4.19 -25.93 -2.31
C SER A 2 2.70 -25.89 -1.98
N ASP A 3 2.12 -27.01 -1.57
CA ASP A 3 0.67 -27.18 -1.34
C ASP A 3 0.12 -26.12 -0.37
N VAL A 4 0.94 -25.66 0.57
CA VAL A 4 0.58 -24.60 1.53
C VAL A 4 0.44 -23.22 0.89
N ILE A 5 1.25 -22.88 -0.12
CA ILE A 5 1.16 -21.56 -0.77
C ILE A 5 -0.11 -21.48 -1.63
N GLU A 6 -0.46 -22.57 -2.32
CA GLU A 6 -1.71 -22.66 -3.08
C GLU A 6 -2.93 -22.57 -2.15
N PHE A 7 -2.86 -23.23 -0.99
CA PHE A 7 -3.89 -23.12 0.04
C PHE A 7 -4.05 -21.70 0.58
N LEU A 8 -2.95 -21.01 0.93
CA LEU A 8 -2.98 -19.63 1.42
C LEU A 8 -3.48 -18.64 0.36
N GLU A 9 -3.13 -18.86 -0.92
CA GLU A 9 -3.67 -18.07 -2.04
C GLU A 9 -5.19 -18.29 -2.19
N LYS A 10 -5.65 -19.54 -2.09
CA LYS A 10 -7.09 -19.87 -2.10
C LYS A 10 -7.80 -19.20 -0.92
N MET A 11 -7.26 -19.29 0.30
CA MET A 11 -7.80 -18.62 1.49
C MET A 11 -7.90 -17.10 1.31
N GLY A 12 -6.91 -16.48 0.64
CA GLY A 12 -6.91 -15.05 0.37
C GLY A 12 -7.99 -14.60 -0.63
N ARG A 13 -8.34 -15.45 -1.61
CA ARG A 13 -9.38 -15.17 -2.61
C ARG A 13 -10.78 -15.58 -2.16
N ASP A 14 -10.89 -16.65 -1.38
CA ASP A 14 -12.16 -17.22 -0.95
C ASP A 14 -12.62 -16.61 0.38
N ALA A 15 -13.66 -15.77 0.29
CA ALA A 15 -14.25 -15.12 1.47
C ALA A 15 -14.82 -16.13 2.48
N GLN A 16 -15.23 -17.34 2.06
CA GLN A 16 -15.74 -18.34 2.98
C GLN A 16 -14.62 -18.94 3.83
N LEU A 17 -13.47 -19.26 3.22
CA LEU A 17 -12.30 -19.74 3.97
C LEU A 17 -11.74 -18.67 4.91
N ARG A 18 -11.78 -17.40 4.51
CA ARG A 18 -11.34 -16.28 5.35
C ARG A 18 -12.12 -16.17 6.67
N HIS A 19 -13.39 -16.55 6.64
CA HIS A 19 -14.32 -16.46 7.78
C HIS A 19 -14.80 -17.83 8.28
N ALA A 20 -14.15 -18.91 7.84
CA ALA A 20 -14.48 -20.27 8.21
C ALA A 20 -14.34 -20.47 9.73
N SER A 21 -15.17 -21.35 10.28
CA SER A 21 -14.99 -21.82 11.64
C SER A 21 -13.66 -22.59 11.76
N SER A 22 -13.17 -22.81 12.99
CA SER A 22 -11.96 -23.61 13.18
C SER A 22 -12.12 -25.04 12.65
N GLU A 23 -13.30 -25.64 12.82
CA GLU A 23 -13.60 -26.99 12.33
C GLU A 23 -13.59 -27.06 10.79
N ASP A 24 -14.20 -26.07 10.13
CA ASP A 24 -14.19 -25.99 8.66
C ASP A 24 -12.78 -25.73 8.11
N MET A 25 -11.96 -24.96 8.84
CA MET A 25 -10.56 -24.71 8.50
C MET A 25 -9.72 -25.99 8.66
N GLU A 26 -9.93 -26.76 9.72
CA GLU A 26 -9.27 -28.06 9.92
C GLU A 26 -9.58 -29.02 8.78
N LEU A 27 -10.85 -29.14 8.39
CA LEU A 27 -11.25 -29.96 7.24
C LEU A 27 -10.60 -29.48 5.95
N ALA A 28 -10.58 -28.17 5.70
CA ALA A 28 -9.97 -27.61 4.49
C ALA A 28 -8.45 -27.85 4.43
N LEU A 29 -7.77 -27.86 5.58
CA LEU A 29 -6.34 -28.17 5.68
C LEU A 29 -6.06 -29.67 5.45
N ASP A 30 -6.91 -30.55 5.96
CA ASP A 30 -6.81 -32.01 5.76
C ASP A 30 -7.08 -32.38 4.29
N ASP A 31 -8.13 -31.80 3.69
CA ASP A 31 -8.46 -31.96 2.26
C ASP A 31 -7.32 -31.49 1.35
N ALA A 32 -6.63 -30.42 1.75
CA ALA A 32 -5.46 -29.88 1.05
C ALA A 32 -4.15 -30.62 1.39
N GLN A 33 -4.20 -31.63 2.26
CA GLN A 33 -3.07 -32.46 2.68
C GLN A 33 -1.89 -31.64 3.25
N ILE A 34 -2.20 -30.57 3.98
CA ILE A 34 -1.19 -29.69 4.56
C ILE A 34 -0.53 -30.38 5.76
N ASP A 35 0.81 -30.39 5.77
CA ASP A 35 1.61 -30.98 6.83
C ASP A 35 1.19 -30.46 8.23
N ALA A 36 1.13 -31.38 9.20
CA ALA A 36 0.63 -31.10 10.55
C ALA A 36 1.27 -29.87 11.26
N PRO A 37 2.58 -29.60 11.15
CA PRO A 37 3.19 -28.40 11.72
C PRO A 37 2.63 -27.10 11.10
N LEU A 38 2.45 -27.08 9.78
CA LEU A 38 1.89 -25.94 9.06
C LEU A 38 0.41 -25.75 9.38
N SER A 39 -0.37 -26.83 9.37
CA SER A 39 -1.79 -26.81 9.75
C SER A 39 -1.98 -26.25 11.16
N SER A 40 -1.16 -26.70 12.12
CA SER A 40 -1.20 -26.20 13.51
C SER A 40 -0.89 -24.70 13.59
N ALA A 41 0.13 -24.23 12.85
CA ALA A 41 0.48 -22.81 12.83
C ALA A 41 -0.62 -21.96 12.18
N ILE A 42 -1.28 -22.44 11.12
CA ILE A 42 -2.40 -21.76 10.46
C ILE A 42 -3.60 -21.64 11.40
N LEU A 43 -3.99 -22.73 12.08
CA LEU A 43 -5.12 -22.75 13.01
C LEU A 43 -4.89 -21.85 14.22
N ALA A 44 -3.66 -21.84 14.76
CA ALA A 44 -3.25 -20.96 15.84
C ALA A 44 -3.09 -19.48 15.40
N ARG A 45 -3.13 -19.20 14.09
CA ARG A 45 -2.78 -17.90 13.48
C ARG A 45 -1.38 -17.44 13.90
N ASP A 46 -0.47 -18.38 14.10
CA ASP A 46 0.91 -18.11 14.49
C ASP A 46 1.74 -17.78 13.24
N ILE A 47 1.75 -16.49 12.92
CA ILE A 47 2.48 -15.95 11.78
C ILE A 47 3.99 -16.22 11.92
N SER A 48 4.54 -16.13 13.13
CA SER A 48 5.98 -16.32 13.36
C SER A 48 6.38 -17.78 13.10
N ALA A 49 5.62 -18.74 13.61
CA ALA A 49 5.83 -20.16 13.34
C ALA A 49 5.70 -20.47 11.84
N LEU A 50 4.77 -19.83 11.13
CA LEU A 50 4.65 -19.95 9.67
C LEU A 50 5.91 -19.44 8.95
N TYR A 51 6.45 -18.29 9.33
CA TYR A 51 7.71 -17.78 8.77
C TYR A 51 8.86 -18.76 8.99
N ASP A 52 9.00 -19.30 10.20
CA ASP A 52 10.07 -20.25 10.55
C ASP A 52 9.94 -21.56 9.75
N LEU A 53 8.74 -22.13 9.69
CA LEU A 53 8.47 -23.38 8.95
C LEU A 53 8.70 -23.22 7.44
N LEU A 54 8.36 -22.06 6.88
CA LEU A 54 8.55 -21.76 5.47
C LEU A 54 9.95 -21.21 5.16
N GLN A 55 10.81 -21.07 6.16
CA GLN A 55 12.16 -20.47 6.04
C GLN A 55 12.12 -19.07 5.40
N LEU A 56 11.07 -18.31 5.69
CA LEU A 56 10.85 -16.97 5.20
C LEU A 56 11.39 -15.95 6.19
N GLN A 57 11.81 -14.79 5.69
CA GLN A 57 12.16 -13.65 6.52
C GLN A 57 11.10 -12.56 6.33
N PRO A 58 10.72 -11.82 7.40
CA PRO A 58 9.80 -10.70 7.26
C PRO A 58 10.35 -9.68 6.28
N MET A 59 9.60 -9.40 5.22
CA MET A 59 9.93 -8.32 4.29
C MET A 59 9.32 -7.01 4.79
N PHE A 60 10.15 -5.99 4.95
CA PHE A 60 9.70 -4.63 5.22
C PHE A 60 9.95 -3.77 3.97
N ALA A 61 8.94 -2.98 3.61
CA ALA A 61 9.04 -1.96 2.58
C ALA A 61 8.66 -0.61 3.18
N THR A 62 9.52 0.38 3.01
CA THR A 62 9.22 1.78 3.32
C THR A 62 8.62 2.44 2.08
N GLN A 63 7.42 2.98 2.22
CA GLN A 63 6.83 3.82 1.18
C GLN A 63 7.58 5.16 1.20
N MET A 64 8.36 5.42 0.17
CA MET A 64 8.97 6.73 -0.05
C MET A 64 7.87 7.69 -0.49
N GLU A 65 7.90 8.93 -0.02
CA GLU A 65 7.07 9.98 -0.59
C GLU A 65 7.37 10.07 -2.11
N PRO A 66 6.34 10.19 -2.97
CA PRO A 66 6.58 10.43 -4.38
C PRO A 66 7.46 11.67 -4.50
N GLY A 67 8.65 11.52 -5.08
CA GLY A 67 9.58 12.64 -5.24
C GLY A 67 8.90 13.76 -6.02
N GLU A 68 9.07 14.99 -5.56
CA GLU A 68 8.68 16.17 -6.35
C GLU A 68 9.42 16.10 -7.69
N GLU A 69 8.69 16.26 -8.80
CA GLU A 69 9.33 16.44 -10.10
C GLU A 69 10.09 17.77 -10.03
N GLU A 70 11.42 17.71 -9.97
CA GLU A 70 12.27 18.88 -10.12
C GLU A 70 11.99 19.46 -11.51
N GLU A 71 11.19 20.54 -11.55
CA GLU A 71 11.04 21.40 -12.73
C GLU A 71 12.44 21.73 -13.24
N ALA A 72 12.80 21.19 -14.41
CA ALA A 72 14.08 21.49 -15.03
C ALA A 72 14.21 23.02 -15.11
N PRO A 73 15.35 23.61 -14.73
CA PRO A 73 15.50 25.06 -14.73
C PRO A 73 15.18 25.56 -16.14
N SER A 74 14.06 26.28 -16.26
CA SER A 74 13.67 26.91 -17.50
C SER A 74 14.83 27.82 -17.89
N ARG A 75 15.51 27.48 -18.99
CA ARG A 75 16.55 28.33 -19.54
C ARG A 75 15.85 29.58 -20.07
N GLU A 76 15.67 30.56 -19.20
CA GLU A 76 15.23 31.89 -19.58
C GLU A 76 16.27 32.44 -20.57
N GLU A 77 15.85 32.60 -21.83
CA GLU A 77 16.60 33.41 -22.78
C GLU A 77 16.62 34.84 -22.23
N GLU A 78 17.81 35.34 -21.89
CA GLU A 78 18.02 36.69 -21.39
C GLU A 78 17.35 37.74 -22.30
N PRO A 79 16.42 38.57 -21.79
CA PRO A 79 16.13 39.85 -22.38
C PRO A 79 16.99 40.89 -21.67
N GLY A 80 17.93 41.47 -22.42
CA GLY A 80 18.79 42.52 -21.89
C GLY A 80 18.01 43.76 -21.40
N LYS A 81 18.65 44.41 -20.42
CA LYS A 81 18.63 45.85 -20.05
C LYS A 81 17.93 46.25 -18.74
N GLU A 82 18.80 46.48 -17.76
CA GLU A 82 18.99 47.70 -16.94
C GLU A 82 17.83 48.31 -16.13
N GLU A 83 18.01 48.18 -14.81
CA GLU A 83 17.93 49.15 -13.69
C GLU A 83 16.58 49.73 -13.16
N GLU A 84 16.47 49.62 -11.82
CA GLU A 84 15.85 50.47 -10.78
C GLU A 84 14.36 50.89 -10.96
N ASP A 85 13.47 50.82 -9.97
CA ASP A 85 13.56 51.17 -8.55
C ASP A 85 12.31 50.56 -7.83
N ALA A 86 12.41 50.28 -6.54
CA ALA A 86 11.33 49.74 -5.70
C ALA A 86 10.62 50.89 -4.94
N PRO A 87 9.77 50.68 -3.91
CA PRO A 87 8.94 49.52 -3.52
C PRO A 87 7.46 49.95 -3.26
N SER A 88 6.59 49.03 -2.82
CA SER A 88 5.82 49.17 -1.55
C SER A 88 4.46 48.45 -1.54
N GLN A 89 4.41 47.41 -0.71
CA GLN A 89 3.42 47.11 0.34
C GLN A 89 1.95 46.73 0.04
N ASP A 90 1.66 45.52 0.53
CA ASP A 90 0.59 45.15 1.47
C ASP A 90 -0.88 45.03 1.02
N VAL A 91 -1.34 43.76 1.16
CA VAL A 91 -2.58 43.34 1.84
C VAL A 91 -3.88 43.51 1.04
N ARG A 92 -4.54 42.38 0.72
CA ARG A 92 -5.81 41.95 1.37
C ARG A 92 -6.38 40.64 0.82
N LEU A 93 -6.67 39.75 1.77
CA LEU A 93 -7.72 38.73 1.75
C LEU A 93 -8.93 39.08 0.86
N ALA A 94 -9.45 38.09 0.11
CA ALA A 94 -10.80 37.55 0.36
C ALA A 94 -11.13 36.39 -0.58
N ASN A 95 -11.61 35.31 0.02
CA ASN A 95 -12.23 34.14 -0.61
C ASN A 95 -13.34 34.52 -1.60
N SER A 96 -13.42 33.83 -2.74
CA SER A 96 -14.66 33.71 -3.51
C SER A 96 -14.87 32.28 -4.01
N ARG A 97 -15.64 31.52 -3.23
CA ARG A 97 -16.48 30.42 -3.74
C ARG A 97 -17.54 31.03 -4.65
N LEU A 98 -17.56 30.69 -5.94
CA LEU A 98 -18.79 30.68 -6.72
C LEU A 98 -18.67 29.62 -7.83
N ALA A 99 -19.30 28.47 -7.60
CA ALA A 99 -19.67 27.55 -8.66
C ALA A 99 -20.87 28.16 -9.42
N THR A 100 -20.74 28.22 -10.74
CA THR A 100 -21.63 28.87 -11.69
C THR A 100 -22.99 28.17 -11.81
N VAL A 101 -24.00 28.99 -12.04
CA VAL A 101 -25.44 28.75 -12.18
C VAL A 101 -25.83 28.33 -13.61
N ALA A 102 -26.65 27.26 -13.71
CA ALA A 102 -27.87 27.03 -14.54
C ALA A 102 -27.79 27.21 -16.09
N PRO A 103 -28.87 27.03 -16.89
CA PRO A 103 -30.29 26.72 -16.63
C PRO A 103 -30.68 25.22 -16.62
#